data_AF-A0A7L2IVY5-F1
#
_entry.id   AF-A0A7L2IVY5-F1
#
_cell.length_a   1.000
_cell.length_b   1.000
_cell.length_c   1.000
_cell.angle_alpha   90.00
_cell.angle_beta   90.00
_cell.angle_gamma   90.00
#
_symmetry.space_group_name_H-M   'P 1'
#
loop_
_entity.id
_entity.type
_entity.pdbx_description
1 polymer ?
#
loop_
_entity_poly.entity_id
_entity_poly.type
_entity_poly.pdbx_seq_one_letter_code
_entity_poly.pdbx_strand_id
1 'polypeptide(L)'
;GVAYQQGQSPEPRIREYFYYIDHQGQLFLDDTKVKNFITCFKDVAFLSFFFKRLEPNHSGRYESHFPFLSRCGRERNFLRCEDRPLVFTQLLPGPTASQLLSYCGGGQSLVVPFQPQSLAMARGNGRLYHPAPARVGGVGLVRSALAVEWSSCFQYDQGPEQPPTHFNWQGRQYQLTGELLPLLDASGDE
;
A
#
# COMPACT_ATOMS: atom_id res chain seq x y z
N GLY A 1 -7.15 -23.76 -2.42
CA GLY A 1 -7.23 -22.51 -1.65
C GLY A 1 -7.22 -22.84 -0.17
N VAL A 2 -6.78 -21.91 0.68
CA VAL A 2 -6.79 -22.09 2.13
C VAL A 2 -8.24 -22.09 2.64
N ALA A 3 -8.57 -22.99 3.57
CA ALA A 3 -9.90 -23.04 4.18
C ALA A 3 -9.96 -22.08 5.39
N TYR A 4 -10.87 -21.12 5.33
CA TYR A 4 -11.20 -20.22 6.44
C TYR A 4 -12.69 -19.86 6.41
N GLN A 5 -13.20 -19.36 7.53
CA GLN A 5 -14.53 -18.76 7.63
C GLN A 5 -14.42 -17.37 8.27
N GLN A 6 -15.10 -16.38 7.69
CA GLN A 6 -15.15 -15.04 8.29
C GLN A 6 -15.73 -15.08 9.70
N GLY A 7 -15.03 -14.47 10.66
CA GLY A 7 -15.46 -14.39 12.05
C GLY A 7 -15.28 -15.70 12.83
N GLN A 8 -14.48 -16.66 12.33
CA GLN A 8 -14.18 -17.90 13.05
C GLN A 8 -13.48 -17.63 14.39
N SER A 9 -13.65 -18.55 15.36
CA SER A 9 -13.11 -18.42 16.72
C SER A 9 -12.28 -19.65 17.09
N PRO A 10 -11.03 -19.77 16.59
CA PRO A 10 -10.20 -20.95 16.86
C PRO A 10 -9.73 -21.03 18.31
N GLU A 11 -9.73 -19.90 19.02
CA GLU A 11 -9.38 -19.80 20.43
C GLU A 11 -10.51 -19.11 21.20
N PRO A 12 -10.67 -19.39 22.51
CA PRO A 12 -11.63 -18.67 23.34
C PRO A 12 -11.38 -17.18 23.22
N ARG A 13 -12.45 -16.42 22.98
CA ARG A 13 -12.45 -14.95 22.98
C ARG A 13 -11.74 -14.28 21.80
N ILE A 14 -11.16 -15.02 20.86
CA ILE A 14 -10.49 -14.50 19.67
C ILE A 14 -11.36 -14.73 18.44
N ARG A 15 -11.57 -13.68 17.63
CA ARG A 15 -12.17 -13.80 16.29
C ARG A 15 -11.12 -13.58 15.21
N GLU A 16 -11.23 -14.33 14.12
CA GLU A 16 -10.39 -14.16 12.93
C GLU A 16 -11.23 -13.67 11.75
N TYR A 17 -10.73 -12.63 11.09
CA TYR A 17 -11.31 -12.05 9.89
C TYR A 17 -10.25 -11.98 8.80
N PHE A 18 -10.68 -12.08 7.56
CA PHE A 18 -9.81 -12.20 6.39
C PHE A 18 -10.14 -11.09 5.40
N TYR A 19 -9.11 -10.35 5.01
CA TYR A 19 -9.23 -9.16 4.20
C TYR A 19 -8.37 -9.25 2.94
N TYR A 20 -8.82 -8.51 1.94
CA TYR A 20 -8.12 -8.27 0.69
C TYR A 20 -8.00 -6.76 0.47
N ILE A 21 -6.82 -6.30 0.04
CA ILE A 21 -6.63 -4.95 -0.49
C ILE A 21 -6.27 -4.99 -1.96
N ASP A 22 -6.97 -4.19 -2.77
CA ASP A 22 -6.71 -4.06 -4.20
C ASP A 22 -5.63 -3.01 -4.51
N HIS A 23 -5.24 -2.93 -5.79
CA HIS A 23 -4.29 -1.91 -6.28
C HIS A 23 -4.85 -0.47 -6.27
N GLN A 24 -6.12 -0.26 -5.94
CA GLN A 24 -6.74 1.06 -5.74
C GLN A 24 -6.69 1.51 -4.27
N GLY A 25 -6.21 0.66 -3.36
CA GLY A 25 -6.17 0.92 -1.93
C GLY A 25 -7.51 0.69 -1.22
N GLN A 26 -8.41 -0.07 -1.82
CA GLN A 26 -9.71 -0.40 -1.25
C GLN A 26 -9.62 -1.70 -0.47
N LEU A 27 -10.09 -1.67 0.78
CA LEU A 27 -10.11 -2.83 1.67
C LEU A 27 -11.47 -3.54 1.60
N PHE A 28 -11.44 -4.87 1.52
CA PHE A 28 -12.62 -5.73 1.43
C PHE A 28 -12.51 -6.91 2.40
N LEU A 29 -13.64 -7.52 2.77
CA LEU A 29 -13.61 -8.89 3.25
C LEU A 29 -13.18 -9.80 2.10
N ASP A 30 -12.30 -10.74 2.38
CA ASP A 30 -11.65 -11.54 1.36
C ASP A 30 -12.64 -12.37 0.51
N ASP A 31 -13.68 -12.91 1.14
CA ASP A 31 -14.76 -13.71 0.55
C ASP A 31 -15.86 -12.87 -0.14
N THR A 32 -15.71 -11.54 -0.18
CA THR A 32 -16.62 -10.66 -0.92
C THR A 32 -16.61 -11.04 -2.40
N LYS A 33 -17.76 -11.46 -2.93
CA LYS A 33 -17.92 -11.91 -4.32
C LYS A 33 -17.66 -10.80 -5.33
N VAL A 34 -18.26 -9.63 -5.11
CA VAL A 34 -18.12 -8.46 -5.99
C VAL A 34 -17.31 -7.42 -5.24
N LYS A 35 -16.05 -7.21 -5.65
CA LYS A 35 -15.17 -6.21 -5.04
C LYS A 35 -15.22 -4.93 -5.87
N ASN A 36 -15.94 -3.94 -5.37
CA ASN A 36 -16.09 -2.63 -5.99
C ASN A 36 -16.25 -1.52 -4.94
N PHE A 37 -16.32 -0.28 -5.40
CA PHE A 37 -16.45 0.89 -4.52
C PHE A 37 -17.65 0.81 -3.56
N ILE A 38 -18.75 0.10 -3.87
CA ILE A 38 -19.90 0.00 -2.96
C ILE A 38 -19.55 -0.92 -1.79
N THR A 39 -18.86 -2.02 -2.06
CA THR A 39 -18.56 -3.10 -1.10
C THR A 39 -17.29 -2.89 -0.25
N CYS A 40 -16.44 -1.92 -0.59
CA CYS A 40 -15.23 -1.64 0.19
C CYS A 40 -15.54 -0.94 1.52
N PHE A 41 -14.68 -1.17 2.52
CA PHE A 41 -14.67 -0.41 3.76
C PHE A 41 -14.22 1.04 3.50
N LYS A 42 -14.95 1.99 4.08
CA LYS A 42 -14.69 3.44 3.94
C LYS A 42 -14.61 4.18 5.27
N ASP A 43 -14.92 3.51 6.37
CA ASP A 43 -14.89 4.13 7.68
C ASP A 43 -13.44 4.46 8.06
N VAL A 44 -13.13 5.75 8.13
CA VAL A 44 -11.76 6.24 8.33
C VAL A 44 -11.20 5.81 9.67
N ALA A 45 -12.03 5.71 10.71
CA ALA A 45 -11.60 5.25 12.01
C ALA A 45 -11.14 3.79 11.91
N PHE A 46 -11.98 2.89 11.40
CA PHE A 46 -11.65 1.49 11.17
C PHE A 46 -10.38 1.32 10.33
N LEU A 47 -10.30 1.98 9.17
CA LEU A 47 -9.12 1.92 8.29
C LEU A 47 -7.86 2.39 9.03
N SER A 48 -7.96 3.48 9.78
CA SER A 48 -6.86 4.01 10.60
C SER A 48 -6.42 3.00 11.67
N PHE A 49 -7.35 2.36 12.38
CA PHE A 49 -7.05 1.32 13.36
C PHE A 49 -6.35 0.12 12.71
N PHE A 50 -6.86 -0.32 11.56
CA PHE A 50 -6.39 -1.47 10.80
C PHE A 50 -4.96 -1.26 10.31
N PHE A 51 -4.70 -0.23 9.51
CA PHE A 51 -3.40 -0.04 8.84
C PHE A 51 -2.30 0.46 9.78
N LYS A 52 -2.62 1.17 10.87
CA LYS A 52 -1.61 1.56 11.88
C LYS A 52 -1.00 0.36 12.60
N ARG A 53 -1.76 -0.72 12.76
CA ARG A 53 -1.35 -1.96 13.45
C ARG A 53 -0.97 -3.09 12.52
N LEU A 54 -0.99 -2.84 11.21
CA LEU A 54 -0.61 -3.85 10.23
C LEU A 54 0.89 -4.16 10.37
N GLU A 55 1.19 -5.45 10.41
CA GLU A 55 2.53 -6.03 10.54
C GLU A 55 2.61 -7.34 9.73
N PRO A 56 3.82 -7.83 9.39
CA PRO A 56 4.02 -9.17 8.87
C PRO A 56 3.34 -10.23 9.74
N ASN A 57 2.68 -11.17 9.09
CA ASN A 57 2.03 -12.27 9.77
C ASN A 57 3.08 -13.31 10.20
N HIS A 58 3.37 -13.32 11.49
CA HIS A 58 4.19 -14.34 12.16
C HIS A 58 3.39 -15.07 13.25
N SER A 59 2.08 -15.26 13.01
CA SER A 59 1.17 -15.86 14.00
C SER A 59 1.17 -17.39 13.98
N GLY A 60 1.87 -18.03 13.04
CA GLY A 60 1.78 -19.45 12.73
C GLY A 60 0.52 -19.84 11.96
N ARG A 61 -0.33 -18.88 11.57
CA ARG A 61 -1.62 -19.12 10.93
C ARG A 61 -1.72 -18.35 9.62
N TYR A 62 -2.04 -19.06 8.54
CA TYR A 62 -2.33 -18.48 7.23
C TYR A 62 -1.20 -17.63 6.61
N GLU A 63 0.04 -17.71 7.12
CA GLU A 63 1.14 -16.81 6.74
C GLU A 63 1.39 -16.74 5.23
N SER A 64 1.39 -17.90 4.55
CA SER A 64 1.61 -17.98 3.11
C SER A 64 0.48 -17.39 2.26
N HIS A 65 -0.73 -17.30 2.79
CA HIS A 65 -1.90 -16.82 2.03
C HIS A 65 -2.32 -15.40 2.46
N PHE A 66 -2.00 -15.02 3.69
CA PHE A 66 -2.27 -13.73 4.30
C PHE A 66 -0.99 -13.27 5.00
N PRO A 67 -0.05 -12.67 4.24
CA PRO A 67 1.29 -12.32 4.74
C PRO A 67 1.29 -11.16 5.74
N PHE A 68 0.14 -10.51 5.97
CA PHE A 68 0.01 -9.43 6.94
C PHE A 68 -1.11 -9.71 7.95
N LEU A 69 -0.97 -9.14 9.14
CA LEU A 69 -1.89 -9.26 10.25
C LEU A 69 -2.08 -7.89 10.90
N SER A 70 -3.32 -7.54 11.20
CA SER A 70 -3.66 -6.40 12.06
C SER A 70 -4.42 -6.88 13.29
N ARG A 71 -3.87 -6.63 14.47
CA ARG A 71 -4.47 -7.05 15.75
C ARG A 71 -5.32 -5.93 16.33
N CYS A 72 -6.63 -6.16 16.46
CA CYS A 72 -7.60 -5.18 16.98
C CYS A 72 -8.31 -5.73 18.22
N GLY A 73 -7.70 -5.58 19.39
CA GLY A 73 -8.24 -6.09 20.65
C GLY A 73 -8.36 -7.61 20.62
N ARG A 74 -9.58 -8.11 20.43
CA ARG A 74 -9.92 -9.54 20.39
C ARG A 74 -10.01 -10.10 18.97
N GLU A 75 -9.64 -9.32 17.98
CA GLU A 75 -9.70 -9.66 16.56
C GLU A 75 -8.31 -9.79 15.96
N ARG A 76 -8.12 -10.85 15.17
CA ARG A 76 -6.98 -11.07 14.28
C ARG A 76 -7.46 -10.85 12.86
N ASN A 77 -7.00 -9.77 12.24
CA ASN A 77 -7.41 -9.39 10.90
C ASN A 77 -6.29 -9.73 9.92
N PHE A 78 -6.41 -10.86 9.25
CA PHE A 78 -5.46 -11.34 8.26
C PHE A 78 -5.66 -10.58 6.95
N LEU A 79 -4.58 -10.16 6.31
CA LEU A 79 -4.61 -9.41 5.06
C LEU A 79 -3.73 -10.06 4.01
N ARG A 80 -4.30 -10.20 2.81
CA ARG A 80 -3.56 -10.39 1.57
C ARG A 80 -3.77 -9.19 0.66
N CYS A 81 -2.81 -8.94 -0.22
CA CYS A 81 -2.82 -7.79 -1.11
C CYS A 81 -2.67 -8.23 -2.56
N GLU A 82 -3.20 -7.41 -3.48
CA GLU A 82 -2.96 -7.58 -4.90
C GLU A 82 -1.51 -7.28 -5.30
N ASP A 83 -0.90 -6.29 -4.64
CA ASP A 83 0.46 -5.82 -4.94
C ASP A 83 1.22 -5.47 -3.64
N ARG A 84 0.81 -4.39 -2.96
CA ARG A 84 1.36 -3.98 -1.66
C ARG A 84 0.24 -3.78 -0.63
N PRO A 85 0.53 -3.97 0.66
CA PRO A 85 -0.44 -3.75 1.72
C PRO A 85 -0.85 -2.28 1.88
N LEU A 86 0.01 -1.35 1.45
CA LEU A 86 -0.23 0.09 1.47
C LEU A 86 -0.28 0.63 0.05
N VAL A 87 -1.36 1.34 -0.25
CA VAL A 87 -1.57 2.01 -1.53
C VAL A 87 -1.83 3.49 -1.28
N PHE A 88 -0.97 4.36 -1.79
CA PHE A 88 -1.10 5.80 -1.74
C PHE A 88 -2.18 6.24 -2.72
N THR A 89 -3.20 6.93 -2.20
CA THR A 89 -4.39 7.29 -2.96
C THR A 89 -4.50 8.77 -3.23
N GLN A 90 -3.87 9.62 -2.42
CA GLN A 90 -4.04 11.07 -2.55
C GLN A 90 -2.86 11.81 -1.94
N LEU A 91 -2.55 12.96 -2.54
CA LEU A 91 -1.63 13.94 -1.98
C LEU A 91 -2.44 14.97 -1.18
N LEU A 92 -2.04 15.21 0.05
CA LEU A 92 -2.68 16.13 0.98
C LEU A 92 -1.72 17.26 1.37
N PRO A 93 -2.24 18.46 1.71
CA PRO A 93 -1.42 19.49 2.33
C PRO A 93 -0.94 18.99 3.70
N GLY A 94 0.36 19.16 3.95
CA GLY A 94 0.99 18.93 5.25
C GLY A 94 1.25 20.24 6.01
N PRO A 95 1.82 20.14 7.23
CA PRO A 95 2.28 21.31 7.97
C PRO A 95 3.37 22.05 7.18
N THR A 96 3.41 23.39 7.27
CA THR A 96 4.52 24.22 6.76
C THR A 96 4.92 23.95 5.31
N ALA A 97 3.97 24.07 4.38
CA ALA A 97 4.15 23.88 2.93
C ALA A 97 4.69 22.49 2.50
N SER A 98 4.74 21.52 3.42
CA SER A 98 5.02 20.13 3.07
C SER A 98 3.81 19.46 2.44
N GLN A 99 4.02 18.35 1.76
CA GLN A 99 2.95 17.50 1.24
C GLN A 99 3.02 16.12 1.86
N LEU A 100 1.85 15.52 2.04
CA LEU A 100 1.67 14.23 2.66
C LEU A 100 1.02 13.29 1.66
N LEU A 101 1.50 12.04 1.59
CA LEU A 101 0.78 10.99 0.88
C LEU A 101 -0.12 10.24 1.85
N SER A 102 -1.42 10.31 1.58
CA SER A 102 -2.40 9.51 2.28
C SER A 102 -2.63 8.20 1.57
N TYR A 103 -2.88 7.15 2.35
CA TYR A 103 -3.03 5.79 1.86
C TYR A 103 -4.32 5.12 2.32
N CYS A 104 -4.76 4.14 1.54
CA CYS A 104 -5.83 3.20 1.84
C CYS A 104 -7.13 3.86 2.36
N GLY A 105 -7.49 5.02 1.81
CA GLY A 105 -8.70 5.75 2.17
C GLY A 105 -8.70 6.43 3.55
N GLY A 106 -7.59 6.42 4.29
CA GLY A 106 -7.56 6.93 5.67
C GLY A 106 -7.41 8.45 5.84
N GLY A 107 -7.38 9.22 4.74
CA GLY A 107 -7.23 10.67 4.80
C GLY A 107 -6.03 11.12 5.63
N GLN A 108 -6.20 12.20 6.40
CA GLN A 108 -5.17 12.74 7.30
C GLN A 108 -4.76 11.78 8.43
N SER A 109 -5.54 10.72 8.71
CA SER A 109 -5.19 9.75 9.76
C SER A 109 -4.12 8.74 9.33
N LEU A 110 -3.98 8.53 8.02
CA LEU A 110 -3.06 7.58 7.41
C LEU A 110 -2.24 8.31 6.36
N VAL A 111 -1.16 8.96 6.81
CA VAL A 111 -0.28 9.77 5.99
C VAL A 111 1.19 9.45 6.24
N VAL A 112 2.01 9.67 5.22
CA VAL A 112 3.48 9.75 5.31
C VAL A 112 3.97 11.02 4.60
N PRO A 113 5.15 11.56 4.94
CA PRO A 113 5.75 12.65 4.18
C PRO A 113 5.95 12.25 2.71
N PHE A 114 5.56 13.13 1.80
CA PHE A 114 5.89 12.94 0.39
C PHE A 114 7.39 13.18 0.17
N GLN A 115 8.03 12.25 -0.55
CA GLN A 115 9.47 12.23 -0.80
C GLN A 115 9.68 12.06 -2.31
N PRO A 116 9.71 13.16 -3.09
CA PRO A 116 9.73 13.10 -4.55
C PRO A 116 10.95 12.35 -5.10
N GLN A 117 12.13 12.53 -4.48
CA GLN A 117 13.37 11.85 -4.88
C GLN A 117 13.35 10.33 -4.67
N SER A 118 12.47 9.83 -3.80
CA SER A 118 12.38 8.41 -3.44
C SER A 118 11.32 7.66 -4.23
N LEU A 119 10.67 8.31 -5.20
CA LEU A 119 9.76 7.63 -6.12
C LEU A 119 10.53 6.61 -6.95
N ALA A 120 9.93 5.44 -7.15
CA ALA A 120 10.52 4.38 -7.97
C ALA A 120 9.48 3.77 -8.90
N MET A 121 9.81 3.68 -10.18
CA MET A 121 8.99 3.01 -11.18
C MET A 121 9.52 1.59 -11.40
N ALA A 122 8.67 0.58 -11.22
CA ALA A 122 9.04 -0.80 -11.47
C ALA A 122 9.21 -1.07 -12.97
N ARG A 123 10.31 -1.72 -13.35
CA ARG A 123 10.66 -2.00 -14.75
C ARG A 123 9.67 -2.95 -15.44
N GLY A 124 9.16 -3.94 -14.71
CA GLY A 124 8.35 -5.02 -15.30
C GLY A 124 6.91 -4.61 -15.65
N ASN A 125 6.32 -3.65 -14.93
CA ASN A 125 4.91 -3.29 -15.08
C ASN A 125 4.63 -1.78 -15.11
N GLY A 126 5.65 -0.94 -14.98
CA GLY A 126 5.51 0.52 -14.96
C GLY A 126 4.79 1.09 -13.74
N ARG A 127 4.48 0.28 -12.72
CA ARG A 127 3.83 0.75 -11.50
C ARG A 127 4.78 1.66 -10.73
N LEU A 128 4.21 2.69 -10.11
CA LEU A 128 4.94 3.68 -9.34
C LEU A 128 4.84 3.36 -7.85
N TYR A 129 5.95 3.51 -7.14
CA TYR A 129 6.09 3.20 -5.71
C TYR A 129 6.71 4.36 -4.95
N HIS A 130 6.42 4.41 -3.64
CA HIS A 130 6.93 5.41 -2.71
C HIS A 130 7.28 4.75 -1.36
N PRO A 131 8.23 5.29 -0.56
CA PRO A 131 8.57 4.72 0.72
C PRO A 131 7.37 4.62 1.66
N ALA A 132 7.19 3.45 2.26
CA ALA A 132 6.17 3.18 3.26
C ALA A 132 6.82 2.79 4.60
N PRO A 133 6.06 2.70 5.71
CA PRO A 133 6.61 2.24 6.97
C PRO A 133 7.32 0.87 6.83
N ALA A 134 8.56 0.79 7.33
CA ALA A 134 9.39 -0.44 7.26
C ALA A 134 8.68 -1.68 7.81
N ARG A 135 7.84 -1.50 8.84
CA ARG A 135 7.04 -2.56 9.45
C ARG A 135 6.05 -3.26 8.53
N VAL A 136 5.81 -2.78 7.30
CA VAL A 136 4.92 -3.41 6.31
C VAL A 136 5.61 -3.59 4.95
N GLY A 137 6.94 -3.76 4.99
CA GLY A 137 7.77 -4.01 3.80
C GLY A 137 8.48 -2.77 3.24
N GLY A 138 8.29 -1.58 3.84
CA GLY A 138 9.07 -0.39 3.50
C GLY A 138 8.71 0.30 2.19
N VAL A 139 7.81 -0.27 1.39
CA VAL A 139 7.38 0.27 0.09
C VAL A 139 5.88 0.14 -0.10
N GLY A 140 5.26 1.18 -0.66
CA GLY A 140 3.84 1.24 -0.97
C GLY A 140 3.60 1.56 -2.44
N LEU A 141 2.50 1.04 -2.98
CA LEU A 141 2.07 1.29 -4.34
C LEU A 141 1.45 2.70 -4.44
N VAL A 142 1.77 3.46 -5.48
CA VAL A 142 1.02 4.66 -5.85
C VAL A 142 -0.09 4.23 -6.80
N ARG A 143 -1.35 4.51 -6.47
CA ARG A 143 -2.49 4.10 -7.32
C ARG A 143 -2.37 4.71 -8.72
N SER A 144 -2.88 4.02 -9.73
CA SER A 144 -2.74 4.43 -11.14
C SER A 144 -3.22 5.85 -11.42
N ALA A 145 -4.35 6.27 -10.84
CA ALA A 145 -4.86 7.63 -11.04
C ALA A 145 -3.85 8.70 -10.61
N LEU A 146 -3.23 8.51 -9.44
CA LEU A 146 -2.24 9.45 -8.90
C LEU A 146 -0.91 9.38 -9.69
N ALA A 147 -0.51 8.19 -10.13
CA ALA A 147 0.66 8.03 -10.99
C ALA A 147 0.48 8.71 -12.36
N VAL A 148 -0.73 8.65 -12.94
CA VAL A 148 -1.07 9.34 -14.19
C VAL A 148 -1.05 10.85 -14.02
N GLU A 149 -1.58 11.38 -12.92
CA GLU A 149 -1.50 12.81 -12.59
C GLU A 149 -0.05 13.33 -12.57
N TRP A 150 0.89 12.48 -12.19
CA TRP A 150 2.32 12.82 -12.10
C TRP A 150 3.14 12.42 -13.33
N SER A 151 2.55 11.80 -14.35
CA SER A 151 3.33 11.20 -15.45
C SER A 151 4.21 12.21 -16.18
N SER A 152 3.70 13.43 -16.39
CA SER A 152 4.39 14.53 -17.05
C SER A 152 5.54 15.12 -16.23
N CYS A 153 5.61 14.81 -14.94
CA CYS A 153 6.67 15.26 -14.05
C CYS A 153 7.95 14.41 -14.18
N PHE A 154 7.86 13.20 -14.74
CA PHE A 154 9.00 12.31 -14.91
C PHE A 154 9.83 12.65 -16.16
N GLN A 155 11.16 12.58 -16.02
CA GLN A 155 12.11 12.74 -17.13
C GLN A 155 12.87 11.43 -17.37
N TYR A 156 13.11 11.14 -18.64
CA TYR A 156 13.68 9.88 -19.13
C TYR A 156 14.95 10.16 -19.93
N ASP A 157 16.01 10.59 -19.24
CA ASP A 157 17.26 11.01 -19.92
C ASP A 157 17.98 9.83 -20.60
N GLN A 158 17.72 8.60 -20.14
CA GLN A 158 18.30 7.37 -20.67
C GLN A 158 17.39 6.70 -21.72
N GLY A 159 16.38 7.43 -22.23
CA GLY A 159 15.40 6.93 -23.19
C GLY A 159 14.13 6.36 -22.54
N PRO A 160 13.05 6.20 -23.32
CA PRO A 160 11.71 5.87 -22.80
C PRO A 160 11.59 4.42 -22.28
N GLU A 161 12.51 3.54 -22.66
CA GLU A 161 12.54 2.13 -22.20
C GLU A 161 13.27 1.96 -20.86
N GLN A 162 13.93 3.02 -20.37
CA GLN A 162 14.60 3.02 -19.06
C GLN A 162 13.73 3.70 -18.01
N PRO A 163 13.89 3.37 -16.71
CA PRO A 163 13.24 4.10 -15.63
C PRO A 163 13.57 5.60 -15.69
N PRO A 164 12.65 6.45 -15.22
CA PRO A 164 12.91 7.88 -15.15
C PRO A 164 14.12 8.18 -14.26
N THR A 165 14.87 9.19 -14.64
CA THR A 165 16.07 9.66 -13.92
C THR A 165 15.74 10.79 -12.95
N HIS A 166 14.74 11.62 -13.30
CA HIS A 166 14.35 12.78 -12.52
C HIS A 166 12.83 12.90 -12.39
N PHE A 167 12.42 13.63 -11.35
CA PHE A 167 11.04 14.02 -11.10
C PHE A 167 10.98 15.53 -10.86
N ASN A 168 10.25 16.26 -11.69
CA ASN A 168 10.05 17.70 -11.57
C ASN A 168 8.80 17.98 -10.73
N TRP A 169 8.99 18.64 -9.60
CA TRP A 169 7.89 18.87 -8.67
C TRP A 169 7.99 20.26 -8.04
N GLN A 170 6.89 21.03 -8.12
CA GLN A 170 6.79 22.39 -7.57
C GLN A 170 7.96 23.31 -7.96
N GLY A 171 8.37 23.28 -9.23
CA GLY A 171 9.46 24.11 -9.74
C GLY A 171 10.87 23.66 -9.35
N ARG A 172 11.02 22.50 -8.70
CA ARG A 172 12.30 21.88 -8.37
C ARG A 172 12.46 20.54 -9.08
N GLN A 173 13.66 20.28 -9.59
CA GLN A 173 14.04 18.97 -10.13
C GLN A 173 14.63 18.11 -9.02
N TYR A 174 14.17 16.86 -8.92
CA TYR A 174 14.65 15.85 -7.99
C TYR A 174 15.27 14.70 -8.77
N GLN A 175 16.52 14.35 -8.47
CA GLN A 175 17.13 13.12 -8.99
C GLN A 175 16.53 11.93 -8.24
N LEU A 176 16.05 10.94 -8.98
CA LEU A 176 15.48 9.73 -8.39
C LEU A 176 16.60 8.84 -7.85
N THR A 177 16.48 8.42 -6.59
CA THR A 177 17.55 7.67 -5.90
C THR A 177 17.61 6.21 -6.30
N GLY A 178 16.48 5.63 -6.74
CA GLY A 178 16.35 4.21 -7.04
C GLY A 178 16.43 3.30 -5.80
N GLU A 179 16.41 3.85 -4.59
CA GLU A 179 16.62 3.09 -3.33
C GLU A 179 15.58 1.99 -3.09
N LEU A 180 14.39 2.12 -3.68
CA LEU A 180 13.32 1.13 -3.55
C LEU A 180 13.41 0.00 -4.58
N LEU A 181 14.17 0.15 -5.67
CA LEU A 181 14.22 -0.84 -6.75
C LEU A 181 14.55 -2.26 -6.25
N PRO A 182 15.52 -2.47 -5.33
CA PRO A 182 15.80 -3.80 -4.80
C PRO A 182 14.61 -4.45 -4.07
N LEU A 183 13.73 -3.64 -3.45
CA LEU A 183 12.52 -4.14 -2.75
C LEU A 183 11.40 -4.53 -3.72
N LEU A 184 11.47 -4.06 -4.97
CA LEU A 184 10.51 -4.38 -6.03
C LEU A 184 10.92 -5.66 -6.77
N ASP A 185 12.22 -5.85 -6.97
CA ASP A 185 12.75 -7.04 -7.63
C ASP A 185 12.64 -8.29 -6.75
N ALA A 186 12.79 -8.14 -5.42
CA ALA A 186 12.62 -9.24 -4.45
C ALA A 186 11.17 -9.80 -4.38
N SER A 187 10.19 -9.14 -5.01
CA SER A 187 8.80 -9.61 -5.12
C SER A 187 8.47 -10.30 -6.45
N GLY A 188 9.46 -10.48 -7.34
CA GLY A 188 9.29 -11.05 -8.69
C GLY A 188 9.73 -12.50 -8.87
N ASP A 189 10.32 -13.13 -7.84
CA ASP A 189 10.80 -14.52 -7.87
C ASP A 189 9.87 -15.44 -7.04
N GLU A 190 8.63 -15.62 -7.50
CA GLU A 190 7.79 -16.81 -7.20
C GLU A 190 6.94 -17.20 -8.42
#